data_AF-A0A1U8N3W3-F1
#
_entry.id   AF-A0A1U8N3W3-F1
#
_cell.length_a   1.000
_cell.length_b   1.000
_cell.length_c   1.000
_cell.angle_alpha   90.00
_cell.angle_beta   90.00
_cell.angle_gamma   90.00
#
_symmetry.space_group_name_H-M   'P 1'
#
loop_
_entity.id
_entity.type
_entity.pdbx_description
1 polymer ?
#
loop_
_entity_poly.entity_id
_entity_poly.type
_entity_poly.pdbx_seq_one_letter_code
_entity_poly.pdbx_strand_id
1 'polypeptide(L)'
;MKRLAVGPMTTPEYEEWRVRRINDNVPKLSPEGSHSIEEHLRVIPSELEILKQDFERRNAELEKQIEQMEEEKTNLRLDVDVQKLEMERLRKGKARAEEDLDSLKTDYKKLRSSMRTAGLGKTSEQWRKEVQEEKNKADRWETRFQEVQTQNETLKKSLSENQKEKGELENRVSELEESLHRHRDRNSVMELKASLSRIEEMKRRIEELEAALQSCEMRIEHMRSNEDRQTEQLHYFQNQVRDRDQIMGEAVLQIREVADHLQTLAVQADVLSVKYELESSRGQELASLLRRIRILSFRAKSYM
;
A
#
# COMPACT_ATOMS: atom_id res chain seq x y z
N MET A 1 -1.01 -80.35 -90.42
CA MET A 1 -1.40 -80.94 -91.72
C MET A 1 -2.03 -79.87 -92.61
N LYS A 2 -1.29 -79.41 -93.61
CA LYS A 2 -1.78 -78.76 -94.84
C LYS A 2 -0.95 -79.35 -95.98
N ARG A 3 -1.62 -79.98 -96.95
CA ARG A 3 -1.05 -80.54 -98.17
C ARG A 3 -0.78 -79.41 -99.18
N LEU A 4 -0.02 -79.74 -100.24
CA LEU A 4 0.23 -79.04 -101.54
C LEU A 4 1.70 -78.64 -101.68
N ALA A 5 2.43 -78.91 -102.76
CA ALA A 5 2.20 -79.72 -103.96
C ALA A 5 3.58 -80.09 -104.51
N VAL A 6 3.83 -81.37 -104.82
CA VAL A 6 5.05 -81.83 -105.50
C VAL A 6 4.84 -81.63 -106.99
N GLY A 7 5.55 -80.66 -107.58
CA GLY A 7 5.65 -80.49 -109.03
C GLY A 7 6.71 -81.40 -109.64
N PRO A 8 6.65 -81.71 -110.95
CA PRO A 8 7.41 -82.79 -111.57
C PRO A 8 8.91 -82.45 -111.70
N MET A 9 9.76 -83.40 -111.34
CA MET A 9 11.17 -83.47 -111.74
C MET A 9 11.25 -83.89 -113.21
N THR A 10 11.19 -82.95 -114.15
CA THR A 10 11.82 -83.02 -115.50
C THR A 10 11.43 -81.77 -116.28
N THR A 11 12.41 -80.95 -116.67
CA THR A 11 12.20 -79.81 -117.56
C THR A 11 12.09 -80.29 -119.02
N PRO A 12 11.10 -79.82 -119.80
CA PRO A 12 10.78 -80.29 -121.16
C PRO A 12 11.87 -80.02 -122.21
N GLU A 13 12.86 -79.19 -121.86
CA GLU A 13 14.01 -78.85 -122.71
C GLU A 13 14.97 -80.04 -122.91
N TYR A 14 14.98 -81.02 -121.98
CA TYR A 14 15.84 -82.20 -122.08
C TYR A 14 15.31 -83.25 -123.09
N GLU A 15 13.98 -83.33 -123.29
CA GLU A 15 13.39 -84.16 -124.33
C GLU A 15 13.66 -83.58 -125.74
N GLU A 16 13.63 -82.26 -125.92
CA GLU A 16 13.96 -81.60 -127.21
C GLU A 16 15.42 -81.76 -127.62
N TRP A 17 16.35 -81.80 -126.65
CA TRP A 17 17.77 -82.02 -126.91
C TRP A 17 18.06 -83.43 -127.44
N ARG A 18 17.24 -84.44 -127.08
CA ARG A 18 17.46 -85.84 -127.46
C ARG A 18 16.99 -86.18 -128.89
N VAL A 19 16.05 -85.40 -129.45
CA VAL A 19 15.48 -85.62 -130.80
C VAL A 19 16.41 -85.11 -131.92
N ARG A 20 17.41 -84.28 -131.60
CA ARG A 20 18.28 -83.59 -132.59
C ARG A 20 19.58 -84.32 -132.99
N ARG A 21 19.76 -85.61 -132.69
CA ARG A 21 20.92 -86.39 -133.20
C ARG A 21 20.53 -87.54 -134.12
N ILE A 22 20.59 -87.27 -135.42
CA ILE A 22 20.80 -88.26 -136.48
C ILE A 22 22.11 -87.88 -137.20
N ASN A 23 22.97 -88.88 -137.35
CA ASN A 23 24.26 -88.89 -138.05
C ASN A 23 24.27 -88.14 -139.39
N ASP A 24 25.40 -87.51 -139.72
CA ASP A 24 26.03 -87.69 -141.04
C ASP A 24 27.46 -87.10 -141.14
N ASN A 25 28.40 -88.02 -141.38
CA ASN A 25 29.46 -87.99 -142.39
C ASN A 25 30.74 -87.15 -142.21
N VAL A 26 31.83 -87.90 -141.95
CA VAL A 26 33.20 -87.68 -142.45
C VAL A 26 33.19 -87.44 -143.97
N PRO A 27 33.88 -86.40 -144.46
CA PRO A 27 34.98 -86.59 -145.44
C PRO A 27 36.10 -85.55 -145.25
N LYS A 28 37.34 -85.63 -145.74
CA LYS A 28 38.16 -86.56 -146.52
C LYS A 28 39.52 -85.83 -146.70
N LEU A 29 40.64 -86.56 -146.62
CA LEU A 29 42.01 -86.04 -146.75
C LEU A 29 42.39 -85.70 -148.21
N SER A 30 43.14 -84.61 -148.41
CA SER A 30 44.05 -84.40 -149.56
C SER A 30 45.23 -83.48 -149.17
N PRO A 31 46.41 -83.62 -149.81
CA PRO A 31 47.71 -83.34 -149.18
C PRO A 31 48.41 -82.07 -149.72
N GLU A 32 49.59 -81.79 -149.13
CA GLU A 32 50.68 -80.90 -149.57
C GLU A 32 50.76 -79.50 -148.94
N GLY A 33 51.85 -79.27 -148.19
CA GLY A 33 52.27 -77.95 -147.74
C GLY A 33 52.87 -77.92 -146.33
N SER A 34 54.10 -78.38 -146.21
CA SER A 34 55.01 -78.32 -145.05
C SER A 34 54.90 -77.05 -144.18
N HIS A 35 54.66 -77.16 -142.86
CA HIS A 35 55.22 -76.31 -141.77
C HIS A 35 55.07 -77.03 -140.40
N SER A 36 56.04 -76.82 -139.51
CA SER A 36 56.44 -77.68 -138.38
C SER A 36 55.52 -77.70 -137.14
N ILE A 37 55.44 -78.89 -136.55
CA ILE A 37 54.55 -79.39 -135.46
C ILE A 37 54.69 -78.71 -134.07
N GLU A 38 55.54 -77.71 -133.88
CA GLU A 38 55.91 -77.23 -132.54
C GLU A 38 55.08 -76.03 -132.02
N GLU A 39 54.23 -75.41 -132.83
CA GLU A 39 53.35 -74.28 -132.42
C GLU A 39 51.94 -74.68 -131.93
N HIS A 40 51.61 -75.98 -131.87
CA HIS A 40 50.23 -76.45 -131.58
C HIS A 40 49.98 -76.89 -130.12
N LEU A 41 50.96 -76.78 -129.21
CA LEU A 41 50.79 -77.14 -127.79
C LEU A 41 50.73 -75.93 -126.87
N ARG A 42 49.93 -74.92 -127.24
CA ARG A 42 49.38 -73.98 -126.25
C ARG A 42 48.29 -74.75 -125.51
N VAL A 43 48.60 -75.22 -124.29
CA VAL A 43 47.69 -76.02 -123.44
C VAL A 43 46.38 -75.25 -123.26
N ILE A 44 45.36 -75.63 -124.03
CA ILE A 44 43.99 -75.15 -123.88
C ILE A 44 43.41 -75.92 -122.69
N PRO A 45 42.98 -75.24 -121.61
CA PRO A 45 42.31 -75.90 -120.50
C PRO A 45 41.08 -76.67 -121.00
N SER A 46 40.89 -77.89 -120.50
CA SER A 46 39.74 -78.72 -120.89
C SER A 46 38.41 -78.11 -120.43
N GLU A 47 37.29 -78.40 -121.11
CA GLU A 47 35.95 -77.91 -120.74
C GLU A 47 35.58 -78.22 -119.27
N LEU A 48 36.08 -79.34 -118.73
CA LEU A 48 35.91 -79.71 -117.32
C LEU A 48 36.67 -78.80 -116.34
N GLU A 49 37.81 -78.26 -116.75
CA GLU A 49 38.64 -77.36 -115.94
C GLU A 49 38.02 -75.97 -115.85
N ILE A 50 37.41 -75.49 -116.96
CA ILE A 50 36.61 -74.25 -116.98
C ILE A 50 35.39 -74.40 -116.07
N LEU A 51 34.66 -75.51 -116.18
CA LEU A 51 33.49 -75.78 -115.35
C LEU A 51 33.84 -75.86 -113.85
N LYS A 52 34.98 -76.46 -113.52
CA LYS A 52 35.49 -76.54 -112.14
C LYS A 52 35.82 -75.16 -111.58
N GLN A 53 36.53 -74.32 -112.34
CA GLN A 53 36.84 -72.95 -111.92
C GLN A 53 35.58 -72.10 -111.74
N ASP A 54 34.58 -72.27 -112.61
CA ASP A 54 33.31 -71.56 -112.46
C ASP A 54 32.51 -72.03 -111.25
N PHE A 55 32.54 -73.33 -110.93
CA PHE A 55 31.94 -73.86 -109.71
C PHE A 55 32.63 -73.34 -108.44
N GLU A 56 33.97 -73.31 -108.42
CA GLU A 56 34.75 -72.74 -107.33
C GLU A 56 34.46 -71.24 -107.14
N ARG A 57 34.38 -70.47 -108.22
CA ARG A 57 34.00 -69.03 -108.16
C ARG A 57 32.59 -68.84 -107.59
N ARG A 58 31.64 -69.69 -108.00
CA ARG A 58 30.24 -69.62 -107.53
C ARG A 58 30.11 -70.02 -106.07
N ASN A 59 30.90 -71.00 -105.61
CA ASN A 59 30.96 -71.37 -104.21
C ASN A 59 31.58 -70.27 -103.35
N ALA A 60 32.68 -69.65 -103.79
CA ALA A 60 33.30 -68.54 -103.07
C ALA A 60 32.35 -67.32 -102.93
N GLU A 61 31.56 -67.04 -103.97
CA GLU A 61 30.54 -65.99 -103.93
C GLU A 61 29.40 -66.34 -102.95
N LEU A 62 28.95 -67.60 -102.93
CA LEU A 62 27.93 -68.06 -101.98
C LEU A 62 28.44 -68.04 -100.53
N GLU A 63 29.69 -68.45 -100.28
CA GLU A 63 30.33 -68.36 -98.97
C GLU A 63 30.39 -66.91 -98.49
N LYS A 64 30.79 -65.98 -99.36
CA LYS A 64 30.82 -64.55 -99.04
C LYS A 64 29.43 -63.99 -98.74
N GLN A 65 28.40 -64.40 -99.48
CA GLN A 65 27.02 -64.02 -99.19
C GLN A 65 26.51 -64.59 -97.86
N ILE A 66 26.90 -65.83 -97.52
CA ILE A 66 26.58 -66.44 -96.22
C ILE A 66 27.25 -65.66 -95.09
N GLU A 67 28.54 -65.33 -95.22
CA GLU A 67 29.29 -64.53 -94.24
C GLU A 67 28.64 -63.15 -94.04
N GLN A 68 28.31 -62.44 -95.13
CA GLN A 68 27.61 -61.16 -95.06
C GLN A 68 26.25 -61.27 -94.36
N MET A 69 25.45 -62.30 -94.67
CA MET A 69 24.16 -62.52 -94.01
C MET A 69 24.33 -62.84 -92.52
N GLU A 70 25.38 -63.57 -92.13
CA GLU A 70 25.67 -63.84 -90.73
C GLU A 70 26.09 -62.57 -89.98
N GLU A 71 26.92 -61.71 -90.60
CA GLU A 71 27.26 -60.39 -90.07
C GLU A 71 26.02 -59.50 -89.91
N GLU A 72 25.19 -59.36 -90.95
CA GLU A 72 23.94 -58.60 -90.90
C GLU A 72 23.00 -59.11 -89.80
N LYS A 73 22.87 -60.45 -89.66
CA LYS A 73 22.08 -61.08 -88.59
C LYS A 73 22.63 -60.75 -87.20
N THR A 74 23.95 -60.73 -87.01
CA THR A 74 24.56 -60.36 -85.73
C THR A 74 24.38 -58.87 -85.42
N ASN A 75 24.54 -58.00 -86.43
CA ASN A 75 24.30 -56.56 -86.30
C ASN A 75 22.84 -56.26 -85.93
N LEU A 76 21.87 -56.86 -86.63
CA LEU A 76 20.45 -56.70 -86.31
C LEU A 76 20.09 -57.19 -84.90
N ARG A 77 20.74 -58.26 -84.41
CA ARG A 77 20.56 -58.71 -83.02
C ARG A 77 21.07 -57.68 -82.01
N LEU A 78 22.24 -57.11 -82.26
CA LEU A 78 22.80 -56.05 -81.41
C LEU A 78 21.91 -54.82 -81.39
N ASP A 79 21.40 -54.37 -82.55
CA ASP A 79 20.47 -53.23 -82.64
C ASP A 79 19.19 -53.46 -81.83
N VAL A 80 18.61 -54.67 -81.92
CA VAL A 80 17.43 -55.04 -81.13
C VAL A 80 17.73 -54.97 -79.63
N ASP A 81 18.90 -55.43 -79.19
CA ASP A 81 19.28 -55.39 -77.77
C ASP A 81 19.60 -53.95 -77.30
N VAL A 82 20.20 -53.11 -78.14
CA VAL A 82 20.37 -51.67 -77.89
C VAL A 82 19.02 -50.99 -77.73
N GLN A 83 18.08 -51.21 -78.65
CA GLN A 83 16.73 -50.64 -78.57
C GLN A 83 16.00 -51.09 -77.30
N LYS A 84 16.12 -52.36 -76.89
CA LYS A 84 15.55 -52.83 -75.61
C LYS A 84 16.15 -52.09 -74.42
N LEU A 85 17.47 -51.90 -74.40
CA LEU A 85 18.16 -51.18 -73.32
C LEU A 85 17.74 -49.70 -73.27
N GLU A 86 17.60 -49.05 -74.42
CA GLU A 86 17.11 -47.66 -74.51
C GLU A 86 15.67 -47.54 -74.03
N MET A 87 14.78 -48.45 -74.46
CA MET A 87 13.39 -48.48 -74.00
C MET A 87 13.28 -48.70 -72.49
N GLU A 88 14.12 -49.55 -71.91
CA GLU A 88 14.17 -49.76 -70.46
C GLU A 88 14.69 -48.51 -69.72
N ARG A 89 15.70 -47.81 -70.28
CA ARG A 89 16.16 -46.52 -69.73
C ARG A 89 15.06 -45.46 -69.78
N LEU A 90 14.33 -45.36 -70.88
CA LEU A 90 13.20 -44.44 -71.03
C LEU A 90 12.08 -44.78 -70.05
N ARG A 91 11.75 -46.07 -69.88
CA ARG A 91 10.76 -46.53 -68.89
C ARG A 91 11.15 -46.13 -67.47
N LYS A 92 12.41 -46.35 -67.09
CA LYS A 92 12.95 -45.95 -65.78
C LYS A 92 12.94 -44.43 -65.59
N GLY A 93 13.31 -43.68 -66.63
CA GLY A 93 13.26 -42.21 -66.62
C GLY A 93 11.84 -41.68 -66.42
N LYS A 94 10.86 -42.25 -67.15
CA LYS A 94 9.45 -41.90 -67.02
C LYS A 94 8.92 -42.18 -65.62
N ALA A 95 9.22 -43.35 -65.04
CA ALA A 95 8.78 -43.71 -63.70
C ALA A 95 9.30 -42.72 -62.63
N ARG A 96 10.58 -42.34 -62.71
CA ARG A 96 11.16 -41.34 -61.80
C ARG A 96 10.51 -39.97 -61.95
N ALA A 97 10.27 -39.52 -63.18
CA ALA A 97 9.61 -38.23 -63.43
C ALA A 97 8.16 -38.21 -62.88
N GLU A 98 7.47 -39.35 -62.91
CA GLU A 98 6.12 -39.50 -62.36
C GLU A 98 6.13 -39.48 -60.82
N GLU A 99 7.10 -40.15 -60.19
CA GLU A 99 7.34 -40.08 -58.74
C GLU A 99 7.66 -38.64 -58.28
N ASP A 100 8.53 -37.94 -59.01
CA ASP A 100 8.88 -36.53 -58.72
C ASP A 100 7.66 -35.60 -58.85
N LEU A 101 6.81 -35.84 -59.86
CA LEU A 101 5.56 -35.08 -60.06
C LEU A 101 4.58 -35.30 -58.90
N ASP A 102 4.41 -36.54 -58.45
CA ASP A 102 3.55 -36.86 -57.32
C ASP A 102 4.10 -36.27 -56.01
N SER A 103 5.41 -36.34 -55.79
CA SER A 103 6.08 -35.68 -54.66
C SER A 103 5.80 -34.18 -54.65
N LEU A 104 6.06 -33.50 -55.78
CA LEU A 104 5.81 -32.06 -55.93
C LEU A 104 4.34 -31.69 -55.68
N LYS A 105 3.40 -32.51 -56.15
CA LYS A 105 1.97 -32.33 -55.90
C LYS A 105 1.61 -32.45 -54.43
N THR A 106 2.25 -33.36 -53.69
CA THR A 106 2.06 -33.48 -52.24
C THR A 106 2.64 -32.28 -51.49
N ASP A 107 3.83 -31.81 -51.86
CA ASP A 107 4.47 -30.66 -51.24
C ASP A 107 3.70 -29.37 -51.52
N TYR A 108 3.19 -29.18 -52.74
CA TYR A 108 2.30 -28.07 -53.06
C TYR A 108 1.03 -28.05 -52.20
N LYS A 109 0.40 -29.22 -52.00
CA LYS A 109 -0.79 -29.34 -51.13
C LYS A 109 -0.44 -28.98 -49.68
N LYS A 110 0.69 -29.47 -49.15
CA LYS A 110 1.17 -29.12 -47.80
C LYS A 110 1.40 -27.62 -47.67
N LEU A 111 2.11 -27.00 -48.62
CA LEU A 111 2.38 -25.57 -48.63
C LEU A 111 1.09 -24.74 -48.59
N ARG A 112 0.11 -25.09 -49.43
CA ARG A 112 -1.19 -24.40 -49.45
C ARG A 112 -1.94 -24.52 -48.12
N SER A 113 -1.90 -25.69 -47.48
CA SER A 113 -2.49 -25.89 -46.16
C SER A 113 -1.76 -25.08 -45.10
N SER A 114 -0.43 -25.09 -45.08
CA SER A 114 0.39 -24.28 -44.16
C SER A 114 0.13 -22.79 -44.32
N MET A 115 -0.02 -22.28 -45.54
CA MET A 115 -0.38 -20.87 -45.79
C MET A 115 -1.77 -20.51 -45.23
N ARG A 116 -2.74 -21.44 -45.29
CA ARG A 116 -4.06 -21.23 -44.66
C ARG A 116 -3.96 -21.23 -43.14
N THR A 117 -3.24 -22.18 -42.56
CA THR A 117 -3.07 -22.29 -41.09
C THR A 117 -2.32 -21.10 -40.51
N ALA A 118 -1.28 -20.61 -41.19
CA ALA A 118 -0.52 -19.42 -40.78
C ALA A 118 -1.28 -18.10 -40.97
N GLY A 119 -2.53 -18.13 -41.47
CA GLY A 119 -3.31 -16.93 -41.74
C GLY A 119 -2.80 -16.09 -42.93
N LEU A 120 -1.80 -16.58 -43.69
CA LEU A 120 -1.28 -15.95 -44.90
C LEU A 120 -2.23 -16.09 -46.10
N GLY A 121 -3.25 -16.95 -45.98
CA GLY A 121 -4.33 -17.07 -46.96
C GLY A 121 -5.34 -15.91 -46.96
N LYS A 122 -5.18 -14.89 -46.09
CA LYS A 122 -6.02 -13.70 -46.08
C LYS A 122 -5.92 -12.94 -47.39
N THR A 123 -7.05 -12.47 -47.91
CA THR A 123 -7.06 -11.61 -49.09
C THR A 123 -6.57 -10.21 -48.73
N SER A 124 -6.00 -9.50 -49.71
CA SER A 124 -5.53 -8.12 -49.53
C SER A 124 -6.61 -7.18 -48.97
N GLU A 125 -7.88 -7.45 -49.26
CA GLU A 125 -9.01 -6.68 -48.73
C GLU A 125 -9.26 -6.92 -47.23
N GLN A 126 -9.07 -8.14 -46.73
CA GLN A 126 -9.15 -8.43 -45.30
C GLN A 126 -8.05 -7.71 -44.52
N TRP A 127 -6.82 -7.70 -45.05
CA TRP A 127 -5.72 -6.92 -44.46
C TRP A 127 -6.03 -5.42 -44.43
N ARG A 128 -6.61 -4.86 -45.50
CA ARG A 128 -7.03 -3.46 -45.51
C ARG A 128 -8.09 -3.17 -44.44
N LYS A 129 -9.07 -4.07 -44.25
CA LYS A 129 -10.10 -3.93 -43.21
C LYS A 129 -9.49 -3.98 -41.81
N GLU A 130 -8.63 -4.95 -41.52
CA GLU A 130 -7.95 -5.06 -40.21
C GLU A 130 -7.07 -3.83 -39.92
N VAL A 131 -6.29 -3.36 -40.89
CA VAL A 131 -5.48 -2.14 -40.73
C VAL A 131 -6.37 -0.92 -40.46
N GLN A 132 -7.52 -0.80 -41.13
CA GLN A 132 -8.44 0.29 -40.89
C GLN A 132 -9.11 0.19 -39.51
N GLU A 133 -9.46 -1.01 -39.05
CA GLU A 133 -10.02 -1.23 -37.71
C GLU A 133 -9.01 -0.88 -36.61
N GLU A 134 -7.75 -1.30 -36.77
CA GLU A 134 -6.68 -0.94 -35.84
C GLU A 134 -6.36 0.55 -35.87
N LYS A 135 -6.40 1.18 -37.04
CA LYS A 135 -6.29 2.64 -37.15
C LYS A 135 -7.43 3.34 -36.40
N ASN A 136 -8.68 2.90 -36.59
CA ASN A 136 -9.81 3.44 -35.87
C ASN A 136 -9.71 3.21 -34.35
N LYS A 137 -9.09 2.10 -33.90
CA LYS A 137 -8.81 1.86 -32.47
C LYS A 137 -7.75 2.82 -31.96
N ALA A 138 -6.66 3.02 -32.71
CA ALA A 138 -5.61 3.97 -32.37
C ALA A 138 -6.16 5.40 -32.23
N ASP A 139 -7.01 5.85 -33.18
CA ASP A 139 -7.63 7.17 -33.13
C ASP A 139 -8.53 7.34 -31.88
N ARG A 140 -9.23 6.28 -31.46
CA ARG A 140 -10.01 6.28 -30.21
C ARG A 140 -9.11 6.39 -28.98
N TRP A 141 -7.99 5.68 -28.96
CA TRP A 141 -7.02 5.78 -27.87
C TRP A 141 -6.37 7.16 -27.80
N GLU A 142 -6.05 7.75 -28.94
CA GLU A 142 -5.53 9.12 -29.03
C GLU A 142 -6.53 10.13 -28.46
N THR A 143 -7.81 10.01 -28.82
CA THR A 143 -8.87 10.88 -28.27
C THR A 143 -8.98 10.74 -26.75
N ARG A 144 -8.95 9.50 -26.23
CA ARG A 144 -8.96 9.24 -24.78
C ARG A 144 -7.73 9.80 -24.08
N PHE A 145 -6.57 9.70 -24.71
CA PHE A 145 -5.33 10.25 -24.17
C PHE A 145 -5.42 11.77 -24.03
N GLN A 146 -5.93 12.46 -25.06
CA GLN A 146 -6.15 13.92 -25.01
C GLN A 146 -7.19 14.30 -23.96
N GLU A 147 -8.30 13.57 -23.84
CA GLU A 147 -9.31 13.78 -22.80
C GLU A 147 -8.67 13.69 -21.40
N VAL A 148 -7.92 12.62 -21.12
CA VAL A 148 -7.22 12.43 -19.84
C VAL A 148 -6.17 13.51 -19.60
N GLN A 149 -5.50 13.99 -20.65
CA GLN A 149 -4.52 15.07 -20.55
C GLN A 149 -5.21 16.38 -20.13
N THR A 150 -6.32 16.76 -20.76
CA THR A 150 -7.07 17.97 -20.39
C THR A 150 -7.63 17.91 -18.97
N GLN A 151 -8.09 16.73 -18.53
CA GLN A 151 -8.52 16.50 -17.14
C GLN A 151 -7.36 16.65 -16.17
N ASN A 152 -6.19 16.10 -16.47
CA ASN A 152 -4.99 16.26 -15.65
C ASN A 152 -4.56 17.72 -15.53
N GLU A 153 -4.61 18.49 -16.61
CA GLU A 153 -4.31 19.93 -16.58
C GLU A 153 -5.32 20.69 -15.72
N THR A 154 -6.60 20.34 -15.81
CA THR A 154 -7.67 20.93 -14.98
C THR A 154 -7.45 20.60 -13.50
N LEU A 155 -7.11 19.36 -13.18
CA LEU A 155 -6.79 18.93 -11.83
C LEU A 155 -5.56 19.66 -11.28
N LYS A 156 -4.49 19.80 -12.06
CA LYS A 156 -3.29 20.57 -11.67
C LYS A 156 -3.64 22.02 -11.34
N LYS A 157 -4.50 22.67 -12.13
CA LYS A 157 -4.97 24.04 -11.85
C LYS A 157 -5.74 24.08 -10.51
N SER A 158 -6.71 23.19 -10.33
CA SER A 158 -7.47 23.12 -9.07
C SER A 158 -6.60 22.85 -7.85
N LEU A 159 -5.54 22.04 -8.00
CA LEU A 159 -4.60 21.75 -6.92
C LEU A 159 -3.75 22.98 -6.57
N SER A 160 -3.30 23.75 -7.57
CA SER A 160 -2.59 25.01 -7.33
C SER A 160 -3.47 26.07 -6.66
N GLU A 161 -4.75 26.13 -7.02
CA GLU A 161 -5.74 27.03 -6.41
C GLU A 161 -6.01 26.65 -4.95
N ASN A 162 -6.26 25.37 -4.68
CA ASN A 162 -6.39 24.86 -3.31
C ASN A 162 -5.14 25.14 -2.45
N GLN A 163 -3.94 25.01 -3.03
CA GLN A 163 -2.71 25.30 -2.31
C GLN A 163 -2.59 26.79 -1.97
N LYS A 164 -3.04 27.68 -2.86
CA LYS A 164 -3.11 29.11 -2.61
C LYS A 164 -4.14 29.43 -1.52
N GLU A 165 -5.36 28.90 -1.62
CA GLU A 165 -6.41 29.07 -0.61
C GLU A 165 -5.98 28.57 0.76
N LYS A 166 -5.29 27.42 0.82
CA LYS A 166 -4.70 26.91 2.05
C LYS A 166 -3.74 27.92 2.68
N GLY A 167 -2.86 28.53 1.89
CA GLY A 167 -1.95 29.57 2.38
C GLY A 167 -2.70 30.82 2.89
N GLU A 168 -3.77 31.23 2.22
CA GLU A 168 -4.63 32.34 2.68
C GLU A 168 -5.33 32.00 4.02
N LEU A 169 -5.80 30.76 4.18
CA LEU A 169 -6.40 30.28 5.42
C LEU A 169 -5.38 30.19 6.56
N GLU A 170 -4.17 29.70 6.30
CA GLU A 170 -3.08 29.66 7.28
C GLU A 170 -2.77 31.07 7.80
N ASN A 171 -2.66 32.07 6.90
CA ASN A 171 -2.45 33.46 7.29
C ASN A 171 -3.60 33.99 8.18
N ARG A 172 -4.86 33.72 7.81
CA ARG A 172 -6.02 34.12 8.61
C ARG A 172 -6.04 33.48 9.99
N VAL A 173 -5.64 32.21 10.08
CA VAL A 173 -5.52 31.51 11.37
C VAL A 173 -4.46 32.19 12.22
N SER A 174 -3.29 32.52 11.67
CA SER A 174 -2.25 33.24 12.40
C SER A 174 -2.71 34.63 12.89
N GLU A 175 -3.43 35.40 12.07
CA GLU A 175 -4.02 36.68 12.48
C GLU A 175 -5.03 36.52 13.63
N LEU A 176 -5.88 35.49 13.56
CA LEU A 176 -6.86 35.19 14.61
C LEU A 176 -6.20 34.73 15.91
N GLU A 177 -5.16 33.91 15.83
CA GLU A 177 -4.36 33.49 16.98
C GLU A 177 -3.72 34.67 17.68
N GLU A 178 -3.13 35.61 16.92
CA GLU A 178 -2.53 36.82 17.47
C GLU A 178 -3.58 37.73 18.12
N SER A 179 -4.73 37.92 17.46
CA SER A 179 -5.85 38.69 18.01
C SER A 179 -6.40 38.08 19.31
N LEU A 180 -6.55 36.76 19.34
CA LEU A 180 -7.01 36.02 20.52
C LEU A 180 -6.02 36.15 21.68
N HIS A 181 -4.72 36.05 21.40
CA HIS A 181 -3.68 36.24 22.41
C HIS A 181 -3.75 37.64 23.01
N ARG A 182 -3.82 38.68 22.17
CA ARG A 182 -4.00 40.08 22.62
C ARG A 182 -5.25 40.27 23.47
N HIS A 183 -6.37 39.65 23.10
CA HIS A 183 -7.61 39.74 23.89
C HIS A 183 -7.47 39.08 25.26
N ARG A 184 -6.87 37.88 25.32
CA ARG A 184 -6.60 37.19 26.60
C ARG A 184 -5.69 38.00 27.51
N ASP A 185 -4.66 38.62 26.96
CA ASP A 185 -3.73 39.46 27.72
C ASP A 185 -4.44 40.71 28.27
N ARG A 186 -5.24 41.39 27.43
CA ARG A 186 -6.06 42.53 27.88
C ARG A 186 -7.05 42.12 28.97
N ASN A 187 -7.72 40.98 28.82
CA ASN A 187 -8.66 40.49 29.82
C ASN A 187 -7.96 40.19 31.15
N SER A 188 -6.80 39.52 31.09
CA SER A 188 -5.96 39.26 32.28
C SER A 188 -5.54 40.56 32.97
N VAL A 189 -5.13 41.58 32.20
CA VAL A 189 -4.77 42.89 32.74
C VAL A 189 -5.97 43.59 33.39
N MET A 190 -7.16 43.52 32.78
CA MET A 190 -8.38 44.09 33.36
C MET A 190 -8.78 43.40 34.66
N GLU A 191 -8.72 42.06 34.71
CA GLU A 191 -9.01 41.28 35.92
C GLU A 191 -8.02 41.58 37.05
N LEU A 192 -6.72 41.67 36.73
CA LEU A 192 -5.68 42.06 37.70
C LEU A 192 -5.87 43.50 38.21
N LYS A 193 -6.30 44.42 37.35
CA LYS A 193 -6.59 45.81 37.77
C LYS A 193 -7.80 45.88 38.69
N ALA A 194 -8.84 45.09 38.41
CA ALA A 194 -10.03 45.01 39.27
C ALA A 194 -9.68 44.39 40.64
N SER A 195 -8.87 43.32 40.66
CA SER A 195 -8.44 42.70 41.93
C SER A 195 -7.53 43.63 42.74
N LEU A 196 -6.62 44.37 42.10
CA LEU A 196 -5.80 45.38 42.75
C LEU A 196 -6.65 46.48 43.39
N SER A 197 -7.65 46.99 42.67
CA SER A 197 -8.56 48.02 43.20
C SER A 197 -9.34 47.51 44.43
N ARG A 198 -9.74 46.23 44.42
CA ARG A 198 -10.40 45.58 45.56
C ARG A 198 -9.46 45.43 46.76
N ILE A 199 -8.19 45.10 46.53
CA ILE A 199 -7.17 45.02 47.59
C ILE A 199 -6.95 46.41 48.22
N GLU A 200 -6.86 47.46 47.40
CA GLU A 200 -6.73 48.84 47.90
C GLU A 200 -7.94 49.27 48.74
N GLU A 201 -9.16 48.92 48.32
CA GLU A 201 -10.37 49.17 49.10
C GLU A 201 -10.33 48.44 50.45
N MET A 202 -9.99 47.14 50.44
CA MET A 202 -9.85 46.36 51.67
C MET A 202 -8.78 46.93 52.60
N LYS A 203 -7.66 47.42 52.04
CA LYS A 203 -6.61 48.07 52.81
C LYS A 203 -7.11 49.33 53.52
N ARG A 204 -7.87 50.20 52.84
CA ARG A 204 -8.47 51.38 53.48
C ARG A 204 -9.43 51.00 54.60
N ARG A 205 -10.27 49.97 54.40
CA ARG A 205 -11.17 49.47 55.45
C ARG A 205 -10.40 48.93 56.65
N ILE A 206 -9.27 48.26 56.43
CA ILE A 206 -8.39 47.81 57.52
C ILE A 206 -7.84 49.02 58.28
N GLU A 207 -7.32 50.04 57.58
CA GLU A 207 -6.82 51.28 58.21
C GLU A 207 -7.91 51.98 59.04
N GLU A 208 -9.14 52.06 58.54
CA GLU A 208 -10.30 52.60 59.28
C GLU A 208 -10.62 51.78 60.53
N LEU A 209 -10.61 50.45 60.43
CA LEU A 209 -10.84 49.55 61.57
C LEU A 209 -9.72 49.62 62.59
N GLU A 210 -8.46 49.74 62.17
CA GLU A 210 -7.31 49.94 63.05
C GLU A 210 -7.41 51.25 63.83
N ALA A 211 -7.81 52.35 63.17
CA ALA A 211 -8.04 53.62 63.86
C ALA A 211 -9.20 53.54 64.87
N ALA A 212 -10.28 52.85 64.52
CA ALA A 212 -11.39 52.61 65.44
C ALA A 212 -10.98 51.73 66.64
N LEU A 213 -10.13 50.72 66.41
CA LEU A 213 -9.57 49.86 67.45
C LEU A 213 -8.70 50.68 68.41
N GLN A 214 -7.77 51.49 67.90
CA GLN A 214 -6.95 52.40 68.73
C GLN A 214 -7.80 53.35 69.57
N SER A 215 -8.90 53.88 69.00
CA SER A 215 -9.85 54.70 69.76
C SER A 215 -10.51 53.92 70.90
N CYS A 216 -10.92 52.67 70.65
CA CYS A 216 -11.48 51.80 71.68
C CYS A 216 -10.45 51.47 72.77
N GLU A 217 -9.21 51.18 72.41
CA GLU A 217 -8.11 50.93 73.34
C GLU A 217 -7.87 52.13 74.26
N MET A 218 -7.78 53.35 73.71
CA MET A 218 -7.65 54.57 74.50
C MET A 218 -8.81 54.76 75.48
N ARG A 219 -10.05 54.43 75.05
CA ARG A 219 -11.23 54.50 75.93
C ARG A 219 -11.16 53.47 77.06
N ILE A 220 -10.72 52.25 76.77
CA ILE A 220 -10.55 51.19 77.77
C ILE A 220 -9.49 51.60 78.80
N GLU A 221 -8.35 52.11 78.34
CA GLU A 221 -7.27 52.53 79.22
C GLU A 221 -7.68 53.69 80.15
N HIS A 222 -8.46 54.64 79.60
CA HIS A 222 -9.06 55.71 80.40
C HIS A 222 -10.02 55.17 81.48
N MET A 223 -10.89 54.22 81.12
CA MET A 223 -11.80 53.59 82.08
C MET A 223 -11.05 52.83 83.18
N ARG A 224 -9.99 52.08 82.83
CA ARG A 224 -9.11 51.39 83.79
C ARG A 224 -8.49 52.36 84.78
N SER A 225 -7.88 53.43 84.28
CA SER A 225 -7.29 54.49 85.13
C SER A 225 -8.32 55.12 86.08
N ASN A 226 -9.57 55.27 85.62
CA ASN A 226 -10.65 55.80 86.46
C ASN A 226 -11.12 54.78 87.51
N GLU A 227 -11.21 53.51 87.17
CA GLU A 227 -11.52 52.41 88.10
C GLU A 227 -10.47 52.32 89.20
N ASP A 228 -9.19 52.40 88.86
CA ASP A 228 -8.08 52.43 89.82
C ASP A 228 -8.25 53.60 90.81
N ARG A 229 -8.51 54.81 90.30
CA ARG A 229 -8.77 56.00 91.12
C ARG A 229 -9.99 55.83 92.03
N GLN A 230 -11.08 55.26 91.53
CA GLN A 230 -12.27 55.00 92.34
C GLN A 230 -11.98 53.99 93.45
N THR A 231 -11.18 52.97 93.16
CA THR A 231 -10.75 51.96 94.13
C THR A 231 -9.94 52.58 95.27
N GLU A 232 -9.01 53.48 94.95
CA GLU A 232 -8.26 54.26 95.97
C GLU A 232 -9.18 55.12 96.83
N GLN A 233 -10.16 55.82 96.21
CA GLN A 233 -11.13 56.62 96.95
C GLN A 233 -11.99 55.76 97.88
N LEU A 234 -12.43 54.59 97.42
CA LEU A 234 -13.16 53.63 98.25
C LEU A 234 -12.33 53.18 99.44
N HIS A 235 -11.04 52.86 99.24
CA HIS A 235 -10.14 52.51 100.35
C HIS A 235 -9.98 53.67 101.35
N TYR A 236 -9.88 54.91 100.89
CA TYR A 236 -9.84 56.08 101.76
C TYR A 236 -11.10 56.21 102.62
N PHE A 237 -12.29 56.12 102.01
CA PHE A 237 -13.55 56.19 102.74
C PHE A 237 -13.73 55.00 103.69
N GLN A 238 -13.35 53.79 103.28
CA GLN A 238 -13.37 52.61 104.16
C GLN A 238 -12.48 52.80 105.39
N ASN A 239 -11.27 53.34 105.22
CA ASN A 239 -10.38 53.64 106.33
C ASN A 239 -11.01 54.71 107.26
N GLN A 240 -11.58 55.77 106.69
CA GLN A 240 -12.26 56.80 107.48
C GLN A 240 -13.44 56.25 108.29
N VAL A 241 -14.24 55.36 107.70
CA VAL A 241 -15.33 54.66 108.40
C VAL A 241 -14.75 53.80 109.52
N ARG A 242 -13.72 52.99 109.25
CA ARG A 242 -13.07 52.15 110.27
C ARG A 242 -12.52 52.97 111.44
N ASP A 243 -11.90 54.12 111.18
CA ASP A 243 -11.38 55.00 112.23
C ASP A 243 -12.52 55.59 113.07
N ARG A 244 -13.62 56.00 112.43
CA ARG A 244 -14.82 56.48 113.13
C ARG A 244 -15.48 55.37 113.94
N ASP A 245 -15.54 54.16 113.42
CA ASP A 245 -16.08 52.99 114.11
C ASP A 245 -15.21 52.64 115.33
N GLN A 246 -13.89 52.79 115.24
CA GLN A 246 -13.00 52.62 116.39
C GLN A 246 -13.26 53.69 117.45
N ILE A 247 -13.35 54.98 117.07
CA ILE A 247 -13.66 56.07 118.00
C ILE A 247 -15.05 55.87 118.63
N MET A 248 -16.04 55.48 117.84
CA MET A 248 -17.39 55.19 118.33
C MET A 248 -17.38 53.99 119.28
N GLY A 249 -16.64 52.93 118.96
CA GLY A 249 -16.43 51.78 119.83
C GLY A 249 -15.80 52.15 121.18
N GLU A 250 -14.77 53.01 121.17
CA GLU A 250 -14.16 53.56 122.39
C GLU A 250 -15.15 54.41 123.19
N ALA A 251 -15.91 55.30 122.54
CA ALA A 251 -16.93 56.10 123.21
C ALA A 251 -18.03 55.23 123.83
N VAL A 252 -18.47 54.18 123.14
CA VAL A 252 -19.44 53.21 123.68
C VAL A 252 -18.86 52.47 124.89
N LEU A 253 -17.59 52.08 124.86
CA LEU A 253 -16.90 51.48 126.01
C LEU A 253 -16.82 52.46 127.19
N GLN A 254 -16.50 53.73 126.95
CA GLN A 254 -16.49 54.76 127.99
C GLN A 254 -17.89 55.01 128.59
N ILE A 255 -18.93 55.09 127.76
CA ILE A 255 -20.31 55.23 128.25
C ILE A 255 -20.72 53.99 129.06
N ARG A 256 -20.31 52.77 128.64
CA ARG A 256 -20.50 51.54 129.42
C ARG A 256 -19.86 51.64 130.79
N GLU A 257 -18.60 52.06 130.84
CA GLU A 257 -17.87 52.19 132.10
C GLU A 257 -18.52 53.22 133.04
N VAL A 258 -18.93 54.38 132.52
CA VAL A 258 -19.68 55.39 133.30
C VAL A 258 -21.03 54.86 133.76
N ALA A 259 -21.75 54.13 132.89
CA ALA A 259 -23.03 53.53 133.24
C ALA A 259 -22.86 52.48 134.35
N ASP A 260 -21.81 51.66 134.31
CA ASP A 260 -21.48 50.68 135.34
C ASP A 260 -21.10 51.36 136.67
N HIS A 261 -20.35 52.47 136.61
CA HIS A 261 -20.06 53.30 137.79
C HIS A 261 -21.33 53.91 138.39
N LEU A 262 -22.22 54.45 137.55
CA LEU A 262 -23.53 54.98 137.98
C LEU A 262 -24.43 53.88 138.57
N GLN A 263 -24.40 52.67 138.00
CA GLN A 263 -25.09 51.49 138.52
C GLN A 263 -24.57 51.16 139.93
N THR A 264 -23.25 51.19 140.13
CA THR A 264 -22.62 50.96 141.43
C THR A 264 -23.00 52.03 142.45
N LEU A 265 -22.94 53.32 142.07
CA LEU A 265 -23.38 54.45 142.89
C LEU A 265 -24.87 54.37 143.23
N ALA A 266 -25.71 53.90 142.31
CA ALA A 266 -27.14 53.72 142.56
C ALA A 266 -27.41 52.63 143.60
N VAL A 267 -26.67 51.51 143.57
CA VAL A 267 -26.74 50.47 144.62
C VAL A 267 -26.31 51.05 145.97
N GLN A 268 -25.21 51.83 146.01
CA GLN A 268 -24.79 52.52 147.24
C GLN A 268 -25.84 53.54 147.73
N ALA A 269 -26.48 54.26 146.80
CA ALA A 269 -27.53 55.20 147.09
C ALA A 269 -28.79 54.53 147.65
N ASP A 270 -29.18 53.37 147.13
CA ASP A 270 -30.28 52.57 147.67
C ASP A 270 -29.98 52.13 149.12
N VAL A 271 -28.75 51.71 149.42
CA VAL A 271 -28.31 51.37 150.79
C VAL A 271 -28.39 52.58 151.72
N LEU A 272 -27.98 53.76 151.26
CA LEU A 272 -28.03 55.00 152.06
C LEU A 272 -29.44 55.59 152.18
N SER A 273 -30.30 55.44 151.17
CA SER A 273 -31.68 55.92 151.18
C SER A 273 -32.50 55.26 152.29
N VAL A 274 -32.33 53.94 152.48
CA VAL A 274 -32.95 53.19 153.59
C VAL A 274 -32.49 53.72 154.95
N LYS A 275 -31.29 54.31 155.02
CA LYS A 275 -30.69 54.82 156.26
C LYS A 275 -31.19 56.22 156.64
N TYR A 276 -31.57 57.07 155.68
CA TYR A 276 -31.85 58.50 155.88
C TYR A 276 -33.31 58.93 155.63
N GLU A 277 -34.21 58.03 155.21
CA GLU A 277 -35.64 58.36 155.04
C GLU A 277 -36.41 58.62 156.37
N LEU A 278 -35.76 58.51 157.55
CA LEU A 278 -36.45 58.56 158.86
C LEU A 278 -36.06 59.69 159.83
N GLU A 279 -35.09 60.57 159.57
CA GLU A 279 -34.69 61.58 160.57
C GLU A 279 -34.34 62.97 159.96
N SER A 280 -35.21 63.97 160.22
CA SER A 280 -34.99 65.43 160.05
C SER A 280 -35.12 66.05 158.64
N SER A 281 -35.43 67.35 158.58
CA SER A 281 -35.70 68.15 157.37
C SER A 281 -34.52 68.19 156.37
N ARG A 282 -33.29 67.92 156.83
CA ARG A 282 -32.10 67.79 155.99
C ARG A 282 -32.01 66.43 155.28
N GLY A 283 -32.69 65.39 155.80
CA GLY A 283 -32.78 64.06 155.19
C GLY A 283 -33.67 64.02 153.93
N GLN A 284 -34.67 64.90 153.83
CA GLN A 284 -35.55 64.99 152.65
C GLN A 284 -34.82 65.50 151.40
N GLU A 285 -33.88 66.44 151.52
CA GLU A 285 -33.04 66.89 150.40
C GLU A 285 -32.06 65.78 149.95
N LEU A 286 -31.51 65.01 150.89
CA LEU A 286 -30.63 63.89 150.57
C LEU A 286 -31.39 62.77 149.86
N ALA A 287 -32.58 62.41 150.34
CA ALA A 287 -33.46 61.43 149.69
C ALA A 287 -33.89 61.89 148.27
N SER A 288 -34.14 63.19 148.09
CA SER A 288 -34.42 63.80 146.77
C SER A 288 -33.24 63.60 145.80
N LEU A 289 -32.00 63.82 146.24
CA LEU A 289 -30.81 63.60 145.41
C LEU A 289 -30.59 62.12 145.09
N LEU A 290 -30.77 61.22 146.05
CA LEU A 290 -30.61 59.77 145.83
C LEU A 290 -31.66 59.23 144.84
N ARG A 291 -32.91 59.70 144.92
CA ARG A 291 -33.94 59.39 143.91
C ARG A 291 -33.54 59.88 142.51
N ARG A 292 -32.87 61.03 142.42
CA ARG A 292 -32.37 61.57 141.14
C ARG A 292 -31.26 60.71 140.55
N ILE A 293 -30.32 60.23 141.36
CA ILE A 293 -29.29 59.28 140.94
C ILE A 293 -29.93 57.99 140.43
N ARG A 294 -30.95 57.48 141.12
CA ARG A 294 -31.68 56.27 140.72
C ARG A 294 -32.40 56.42 139.37
N ILE A 295 -33.03 57.57 139.14
CA ILE A 295 -33.68 57.90 137.85
C ILE A 295 -32.64 58.01 136.73
N LEU A 296 -31.49 58.62 137.00
CA LEU A 296 -30.41 58.74 136.02
C LEU A 296 -29.81 57.37 135.67
N SER A 297 -29.65 56.46 136.63
CA SER A 297 -29.21 55.08 136.37
C SER A 297 -30.19 54.32 135.46
N PHE A 298 -31.51 54.44 135.70
CA PHE A 298 -32.52 53.80 134.84
C PHE A 298 -32.49 54.34 133.41
N ARG A 299 -32.27 55.65 133.24
CA ARG A 299 -32.12 56.27 131.92
C ARG A 299 -30.81 55.85 131.24
N ALA A 300 -29.70 55.76 131.97
CA ALA A 300 -28.44 55.28 131.42
C ALA A 300 -28.56 53.85 130.87
N LYS A 301 -29.30 52.97 131.56
CA LYS A 301 -29.59 51.59 131.09
C LYS A 301 -30.37 51.51 129.79
N SER A 302 -31.21 52.49 129.46
CA SER A 302 -31.96 52.49 128.19
C SER A 302 -31.12 52.85 126.96
N TYR A 303 -29.85 53.26 127.15
CA TYR A 303 -28.92 53.62 126.07
C TYR A 303 -27.76 52.62 125.94
N MET A 304 -27.88 51.42 126.52
CA MET A 304 -26.95 50.29 126.46
C MET A 304 -27.55 49.13 125.69
#